data_AF-A0A179I273-F1
#
_entry.id   AF-A0A179I273-F1
#
_cell.length_a   1.000
_cell.length_b   1.000
_cell.length_c   1.000
_cell.angle_alpha   90.00
_cell.angle_beta   90.00
_cell.angle_gamma   90.00
#
_symmetry.space_group_name_H-M   'P 1'
#
loop_
_entity.id
_entity.type
_entity.pdbx_description
1 polymer ?
#
loop_
_entity_poly.entity_id
_entity_poly.type
_entity_poly.pdbx_seq_one_letter_code
_entity_poly.pdbx_strand_id
1 'polypeptide(L)' 'MFARSLALGVDPEKFAAFNVLEDQELREGIKEYSDWPTIPQLYVEKEFVGGCDILVSMHKNGDLAKMLDEKKLVVEGEE' A
#
# COMPACT_ATOMS: atom_id res chain seq x y z
N MET A 1 4.79 -4.32 8.94
CA MET A 1 3.94 -4.76 7.80
C MET A 1 4.81 -5.10 6.57
N PHE A 2 5.92 -5.84 6.76
CA PHE A 2 6.94 -6.01 5.72
C PHE A 2 6.83 -7.33 4.92
N ALA A 3 6.04 -8.30 5.39
CA ALA A 3 6.06 -9.66 4.81
C ALA A 3 5.07 -9.91 3.66
N ARG A 4 4.21 -8.94 3.30
CA ARG A 4 3.12 -9.18 2.33
C ARG A 4 3.35 -8.61 0.92
N SER A 5 4.35 -7.74 0.74
CA SER A 5 4.71 -7.21 -0.59
C SER A 5 5.15 -8.31 -1.57
N LEU A 6 5.83 -9.35 -1.06
CA LEU A 6 6.25 -10.52 -1.84
C LEU A 6 5.07 -11.37 -2.36
N ALA A 7 3.91 -11.33 -1.72
CA ALA A 7 2.78 -12.21 -2.08
C ALA A 7 1.97 -11.72 -3.30
N LEU A 8 2.13 -10.45 -3.70
CA LEU A 8 1.42 -9.85 -4.84
C LEU A 8 2.35 -9.58 -6.04
N GLY A 9 3.64 -9.92 -5.95
CA GLY A 9 4.60 -9.65 -7.02
C GLY A 9 4.86 -8.16 -7.26
N VAL A 10 4.70 -7.30 -6.24
CA VAL A 10 5.00 -5.87 -6.38
C VAL A 10 6.51 -5.69 -6.54
N ASP A 11 6.89 -4.91 -7.56
CA ASP A 11 8.27 -4.56 -7.86
C ASP A 11 8.92 -3.87 -6.63
N PRO A 12 9.98 -4.46 -6.06
CA PRO A 12 10.63 -3.92 -4.86
C PRO A 12 11.25 -2.54 -5.11
N GLU A 13 11.61 -2.18 -6.35
CA GLU A 13 12.14 -0.85 -6.65
C GLU A 13 11.04 0.24 -6.65
N LYS A 14 9.78 -0.16 -6.87
CA LYS A 14 8.62 0.74 -6.88
C LYS A 14 7.87 0.77 -5.55
N PHE A 15 8.26 -0.07 -4.60
CA PHE A 15 7.66 -0.15 -3.28
C PHE A 15 8.46 0.65 -2.26
N ALA A 16 7.78 1.52 -1.52
CA ALA A 16 8.35 2.24 -0.38
C ALA A 16 7.51 2.00 0.87
N ALA A 17 8.18 1.76 2.01
CA ALA A 17 7.55 1.62 3.31
C ALA A 17 8.21 2.58 4.30
N PHE A 18 7.39 3.33 5.03
CA PHE A 18 7.83 4.30 6.02
C PHE A 18 7.37 3.89 7.41
N ASN A 19 8.28 3.94 8.40
CA ASN A 19 7.96 3.59 9.78
C ASN A 19 7.44 4.79 10.56
N VAL A 20 6.12 4.96 10.56
CA VAL A 20 5.41 6.01 11.31
C VAL A 20 5.48 5.86 12.83
N LEU A 21 6.03 4.77 13.36
CA LEU A 21 6.20 4.60 14.82
C LEU A 21 7.46 5.30 15.35
N GLU A 22 8.44 5.53 14.49
CA GLU A 22 9.71 6.19 14.84
C GLU A 22 9.67 7.70 14.61
N ASP A 23 8.69 8.19 13.84
CA ASP A 23 8.52 9.59 13.50
C ASP A 23 7.09 10.05 13.80
N GLN A 24 6.95 10.88 14.83
CA GLN A 24 5.66 11.40 15.26
C GLN A 24 5.09 12.46 14.32
N GLU A 25 5.95 13.24 13.66
CA GLU A 25 5.53 14.26 12.68
C GLU A 25 4.96 13.57 11.44
N LEU A 26 5.64 12.54 10.94
CA LEU A 26 5.13 11.69 9.87
C LEU A 26 3.81 11.03 10.27
N ARG A 27 3.71 10.52 11.50
CA ARG A 27 2.50 9.86 12.00
C ARG A 27 1.28 10.75 12.00
N GLU A 28 1.40 12.01 12.43
CA GLU A 28 0.27 12.94 12.42
C GLU A 28 0.03 13.49 11.01
N GLY A 29 1.09 13.83 10.28
CA GLY A 29 1.00 14.37 8.92
C GLY A 29 0.30 13.44 7.93
N ILE A 30 0.53 12.13 7.98
CA ILE A 30 -0.14 11.18 7.08
C ILE A 30 -1.64 11.06 7.36
N LYS A 31 -2.08 11.27 8.61
CA LYS A 31 -3.51 11.24 8.97
C LYS A 31 -4.23 12.47 8.44
N GLU A 32 -3.61 13.64 8.57
CA GLU A 32 -4.14 14.89 8.03
C GLU A 32 -4.17 14.86 6.50
N TYR A 33 -3.13 14.32 5.87
CA TYR A 33 -3.04 14.22 4.41
C TYR A 33 -4.12 13.32 3.79
N SER A 34 -4.42 12.18 4.42
CA SER A 34 -5.45 11.24 3.96
C SER A 34 -6.86 11.56 4.44
N ASP A 35 -7.02 12.50 5.38
CA ASP A 35 -8.21 12.64 6.20
C ASP A 35 -8.64 11.28 6.84
N TRP A 36 -7.65 10.48 7.25
CA TRP A 36 -7.87 9.12 7.76
C TRP A 36 -7.13 8.87 9.08
N PRO A 37 -7.83 8.50 10.17
CA PRO A 37 -7.24 8.51 11.51
C PRO A 37 -6.39 7.27 11.84
N THR A 38 -6.45 6.21 11.03
CA THR A 38 -5.84 4.90 11.35
C THR A 38 -4.66 4.52 10.45
N ILE A 39 -3.77 3.71 11.01
CA ILE A 39 -2.60 3.10 10.37
C ILE A 39 -2.80 1.59 10.43
N PRO A 40 -2.38 0.81 9.43
CA PRO A 40 -1.61 1.19 8.23
C PRO A 40 -2.44 1.88 7.15
N GLN A 41 -1.78 2.68 6.29
CA GLN A 41 -2.35 3.34 5.12
C GLN A 41 -1.55 2.97 3.87
N LEU A 42 -2.23 2.63 2.77
CA LEU A 42 -1.60 2.40 1.47
C LEU A 42 -1.86 3.60 0.56
N TYR A 43 -0.81 4.02 -0.13
CA TYR A 43 -0.87 5.01 -1.18
C TYR A 43 -0.34 4.41 -2.48
N VAL A 44 -1.00 4.73 -3.60
CA VAL A 44 -0.58 4.39 -4.95
C VAL A 44 -0.56 5.67 -5.75
N GLU A 45 0.58 6.02 -6.36
CA GLU A 45 0.73 7.27 -7.12
C GLU A 45 0.31 8.55 -6.36
N LYS A 46 0.57 8.57 -5.04
CA LYS A 46 0.18 9.65 -4.11
C LYS A 46 -1.32 9.72 -3.80
N GLU A 47 -2.13 8.80 -4.32
CA GLU A 47 -3.54 8.68 -3.97
C GLU A 47 -3.71 7.69 -2.80
N PHE A 48 -4.52 8.08 -1.82
CA PHE A 48 -4.87 7.21 -0.69
C PHE A 48 -5.80 6.10 -1.17
N VAL A 49 -5.38 4.84 -0.99
CA VAL A 49 -6.16 3.66 -1.37
C VAL A 49 -7.03 3.18 -0.21
N GLY A 50 -6.46 3.12 1.00
CA GLY A 50 -7.18 2.66 2.17
C GLY A 50 -6.30 2.09 3.27
N GLY A 51 -6.95 1.72 4.37
CA GLY A 51 -6.34 1.03 5.51
C GLY A 51 -6.42 -0.49 5.42
N CYS A 52 -5.99 -1.17 6.49
CA CYS A 52 -5.88 -2.65 6.54
C CYS A 52 -7.15 -3.39 6.08
N ASP A 53 -8.32 -3.00 6.58
CA ASP A 53 -9.58 -3.72 6.30
C ASP A 53 -9.98 -3.63 4.82
N ILE A 54 -9.80 -2.44 4.23
CA ILE A 54 -10.06 -2.18 2.81
C ILE A 54 -9.12 -3.01 1.95
N LEU A 55 -7.82 -3.00 2.26
CA LEU A 55 -6.82 -3.77 1.51
C LEU A 55 -7.07 -5.27 1.57
N VAL A 56 -7.52 -5.79 2.72
CA VAL A 56 -7.88 -7.20 2.84
C VAL A 56 -9.11 -7.52 1.99
N SER A 57 -10.10 -6.63 1.94
CA SER A 57 -11.28 -6.78 1.08
C SER A 57 -10.90 -6.76 -0.41
N MET A 58 -10.13 -5.74 -0.83
CA MET A 58 -9.65 -5.58 -2.21
C MET A 58 -8.73 -6.72 -2.66
N HIS A 59 -7.99 -7.32 -1.72
CA HIS A 59 -7.21 -8.52 -2.02
C HIS A 59 -8.11 -9.73 -2.22
N LYS A 60 -9.18 -9.89 -1.42
CA LYS A 60 -10.09 -11.05 -1.51
C LYS A 60 -10.94 -11.03 -2.77
N ASN A 61 -11.33 -9.85 -3.25
CA ASN A 61 -12.14 -9.71 -4.46
C ASN A 61 -11.28 -9.56 -5.74
N GLY A 62 -9.96 -9.40 -5.62
CA GLY A 62 -9.03 -9.28 -6.75
C GLY A 62 -8.81 -7.85 -7.25
N ASP A 63 -9.55 -6.86 -6.73
CA ASP A 63 -9.44 -5.46 -7.15
C ASP A 63 -8.05 -4.88 -6.89
N LEU A 64 -7.40 -5.30 -5.79
CA LEU A 64 -6.06 -4.83 -5.45
C LEU A 64 -5.03 -5.29 -6.48
N ALA A 65 -5.10 -6.56 -6.91
CA ALA A 65 -4.18 -7.09 -7.91
C ALA A 65 -4.38 -6.40 -9.26
N LYS A 66 -5.65 -6.22 -9.68
CA LYS A 66 -5.99 -5.51 -10.91
C LYS A 66 -5.49 -4.06 -10.91
N MET A 67 -5.66 -3.34 -9.80
CA MET A 67 -5.16 -1.98 -9.65
C MET A 67 -3.64 -1.89 -9.79
N LEU A 68 -2.90 -2.82 -9.17
CA LEU A 68 -1.44 -2.84 -9.25
C LEU A 68 -0.94 -3.17 -10.66
N ASP A 69 -1.65 -4.05 -11.38
CA ASP A 69 -1.37 -4.40 -12.77
C ASP A 69 -1.63 -3.24 -13.73
N GLU A 70 -2.79 -2.58 -13.62
CA GLU A 70 -3.12 -1.39 -14.41
C GLU A 70 -2.09 -0.26 -14.24
N LYS A 71 -1.54 -0.14 -13.02
CA LYS A 71 -0.49 0.83 -12.68
C LYS A 71 0.94 0.33 -12.97
N LYS A 72 1.09 -0.89 -13.50
CA LYS A 72 2.39 -1.52 -13.84
C LYS A 72 3.37 -1.57 -12.66
N LEU A 73 2.83 -1.83 -11.47
CA LEU A 73 3.57 -1.89 -10.21
C LEU A 73 3.93 -3.33 -9.84
N VAL A 74 3.39 -4.32 -10.54
CA VAL A 74 3.78 -5.73 -10.43
C VAL A 74 4.88 -6.06 -11.42
N VAL A 75 5.85 -6.86 -10.98
CA VAL A 75 6.78 -7.56 -11.88
C VAL A 75 6.02 -8.75 -12.45
N GLU A 76 5.92 -8.83 -13.78
CA GLU A 76 5.56 -10.07 -14.44
C GLU A 76 6.62 -11.10 -14.04
N GLY A 77 6.23 -12.08 -13.23
CA GLY A 77 7.08 -13.23 -12.99
C GLY A 77 7.33 -13.89 -14.34
N GLU A 78 8.60 -14.03 -14.72
CA GLU A 78 9.00 -15.04 -15.68
C GLU A 78 8.41 -16.39 -15.22
N GLU A 79 7.73 -17.08 -16.15
CA GLU A 79 7.15 -18.42 -15.94
C GLU A 79 8.13 -19.42 -15.29
#